data_AF-A0A7V8YPX8-F1
#
_entry.id   AF-A0A7V8YPX8-F1
#
_cell.length_a   1.000
_cell.length_b   1.000
_cell.length_c   1.000
_cell.angle_alpha   90.00
_cell.angle_beta   90.00
_cell.angle_gamma   90.00
#
_symmetry.space_group_name_H-M   'P 1'
#
loop_
_entity.id
_entity.type
_entity.pdbx_description
1 polymer ?
#
loop_
_entity_poly.entity_id
_entity_poly.type
_entity_poly.pdbx_seq_one_letter_code
_entity_poly.pdbx_strand_id
1 'polypeptide(L)' 'MPHDRKFRFGVQLAGADSGAAWREKARKIEALGYSTLYMPDHFIDTELAPMVGISMAAEATETLRVGTLV' A
#
# COMPACT_ATOMS: atom_id res chain seq x y z
N MET A 1 -12.33 -17.10 24.72
CA MET A 1 -12.32 -17.32 23.26
C MET A 1 -11.67 -16.10 22.61
N PRO A 2 -10.65 -16.24 21.75
CA PRO A 2 -10.16 -15.10 20.97
C PRO A 2 -11.28 -14.57 20.07
N HIS A 3 -11.39 -13.24 19.96
CA HIS A 3 -12.39 -12.58 19.12
C HIS A 3 -12.23 -13.00 17.64
N ASP A 4 -13.35 -13.17 16.90
CA ASP A 4 -13.33 -13.65 15.50
C ASP A 4 -12.61 -12.68 14.55
N ARG A 5 -12.71 -11.38 14.85
CA ARG A 5 -11.97 -10.34 14.12
C ARG A 5 -10.48 -10.39 14.51
N LYS A 6 -9.68 -11.01 13.66
CA LYS A 6 -8.22 -11.08 13.81
C LYS A 6 -7.59 -9.69 13.65
N PHE A 7 -6.49 -9.46 14.38
CA PHE A 7 -5.62 -8.32 14.14
C PHE A 7 -5.02 -8.40 12.73
N ARG A 8 -4.84 -7.23 12.13
CA ARG A 8 -4.28 -7.09 10.79
C ARG A 8 -3.21 -6.02 10.82
N PHE A 9 -2.10 -6.29 10.15
CA PHE A 9 -1.02 -5.35 9.99
C PHE A 9 -1.20 -4.60 8.67
N GLY A 10 -1.04 -3.27 8.72
CA GLY A 10 -0.97 -2.40 7.55
C GLY A 10 0.40 -1.71 7.51
N VAL A 11 0.74 -1.17 6.35
CA VAL A 11 1.99 -0.44 6.13
C VAL A 11 1.71 0.84 5.34
N GLN A 12 2.45 1.91 5.63
CA GLN A 12 2.42 3.12 4.83
C GLN A 12 3.66 3.21 3.94
N LEU A 13 3.47 3.56 2.67
CA LEU A 13 4.54 3.76 1.70
C LEU A 13 4.44 5.18 1.13
N ALA A 14 5.49 5.99 1.31
CA ALA A 14 5.53 7.38 0.87
C ALA A 14 6.13 7.59 -0.53
N GLY A 15 6.90 6.62 -1.05
CA GLY A 15 7.57 6.77 -2.35
C GLY A 15 8.34 5.55 -2.82
N ALA A 16 8.73 5.59 -4.10
CA ALA A 16 9.65 4.64 -4.73
C ALA A 16 10.35 5.32 -5.91
N ASP A 17 11.58 4.88 -6.20
CA ASP A 17 12.45 5.50 -7.21
C ASP A 17 11.95 5.35 -8.66
N SER A 18 10.92 4.54 -8.88
CA SER A 18 10.26 4.37 -10.17
C SER A 18 8.90 3.68 -10.03
N GLY A 19 8.10 3.73 -11.10
CA GLY A 19 6.84 2.97 -11.16
C GLY A 19 7.04 1.44 -11.14
N ALA A 20 8.17 0.92 -11.58
CA ALA A 20 8.50 -0.50 -11.45
C ALA A 20 8.80 -0.87 -9.99
N ALA A 21 9.62 -0.05 -9.32
CA ALA A 21 9.95 -0.21 -7.91
C ALA A 21 8.71 -0.08 -7.02
N TRP A 22 7.76 0.80 -7.36
CA TRP A 22 6.47 0.90 -6.64
C TRP A 22 5.69 -0.42 -6.68
N ARG A 23 5.52 -1.00 -7.87
CA ARG A 23 4.82 -2.29 -8.05
C ARG A 23 5.53 -3.43 -7.34
N GLU A 24 6.86 -3.46 -7.39
CA GLU A 24 7.65 -4.46 -6.69
C GLU A 24 7.50 -4.34 -5.16
N LYS A 25 7.54 -3.12 -4.62
CA LYS A 25 7.26 -2.88 -3.19
C LYS A 25 5.86 -3.35 -2.81
N ALA A 26 4.83 -3.06 -3.62
CA ALA A 26 3.46 -3.51 -3.37
C ALA A 26 3.36 -5.05 -3.33
N ARG A 27 3.92 -5.75 -4.33
CA ARG A 27 4.00 -7.22 -4.33
C ARG A 27 4.76 -7.78 -3.13
N LYS A 28 5.86 -7.15 -2.75
CA LYS A 28 6.64 -7.56 -1.57
C LYS A 28 5.82 -7.39 -0.28
N ILE A 29 5.10 -6.28 -0.14
CA ILE A 29 4.23 -6.02 1.01
C ILE A 29 3.13 -7.09 1.12
N GLU A 30 2.49 -7.44 0.01
CA GLU A 30 1.51 -8.52 -0.07
C GLU A 30 2.14 -9.88 0.30
N ALA A 31 3.28 -10.22 -0.29
CA ALA A 31 3.98 -11.48 -0.02
C ALA A 31 4.43 -11.63 1.45
N LEU A 32 4.67 -10.52 2.15
CA LEU A 32 4.98 -10.50 3.57
C LEU A 32 3.75 -10.67 4.48
N GLY A 33 2.54 -10.73 3.91
CA GLY A 33 1.29 -10.95 4.65
C GLY A 33 0.66 -9.69 5.24
N TYR A 34 1.06 -8.49 4.79
CA TYR A 34 0.35 -7.27 5.15
C TYR A 34 -1.03 -7.25 4.52
N SER A 35 -2.00 -6.76 5.29
CA SER A 35 -3.40 -6.73 4.84
C SER A 35 -3.74 -5.52 3.98
N THR A 36 -3.02 -4.41 4.17
CA THR A 36 -3.35 -3.10 3.61
C THR A 36 -2.07 -2.27 3.41
N LEU A 37 -1.96 -1.61 2.27
CA LEU A 37 -0.96 -0.59 1.97
C LEU A 37 -1.65 0.78 1.95
N TYR A 38 -1.10 1.73 2.70
CA TYR A 38 -1.55 3.12 2.74
C TYR A 38 -0.57 4.04 2.01
N MET A 39 -1.11 5.07 1.38
CA MET A 39 -0.35 6.17 0.80
C MET A 39 -0.74 7.50 1.45
N PRO A 40 0.23 8.37 1.81
CA PRO A 40 -0.07 9.70 2.35
C PRO A 40 -0.72 10.60 1.29
N ASP A 41 -1.75 11.37 1.68
CA ASP A 41 -2.43 12.37 0.84
C ASP A 41 -1.78 13.75 0.96
N HIS A 42 -0.60 13.91 0.35
CA HIS A 42 0.17 15.15 0.39
C HIS A 42 0.66 15.54 -1.01
N PHE A 43 1.01 16.81 -1.18
CA PHE A 43 1.67 17.32 -2.39
C PHE A 43 3.19 17.45 -2.23
N ILE A 44 3.68 17.45 -1.00
CA ILE A 44 5.09 17.62 -0.65
C ILE A 44 5.61 16.27 -0.16
N ASP A 45 6.84 15.93 -0.56
CA ASP A 45 7.54 14.68 -0.19
C ASP A 45 6.87 13.39 -0.69
N THR A 46 5.99 13.50 -1.70
CA THR A 46 5.34 12.36 -2.37
C THR A 46 5.52 12.47 -3.88
N GLU A 47 6.13 11.46 -4.49
CA GLU A 47 6.42 11.40 -5.93
C GLU A 47 5.14 11.22 -6.79
N LEU A 48 4.09 10.62 -6.21
CA LEU A 48 2.85 10.29 -6.90
C LEU A 48 1.67 10.99 -6.22
N ALA A 49 0.65 11.33 -7.01
CA ALA A 49 -0.65 11.65 -6.43
C ALA A 49 -1.25 10.38 -5.77
N PRO A 50 -1.96 10.50 -4.64
CA PRO A 50 -2.38 9.34 -3.83
C PRO A 50 -3.22 8.34 -4.61
N MET A 51 -4.18 8.84 -5.38
CA MET A 51 -5.03 8.01 -6.23
C MET A 51 -4.22 7.22 -7.27
N VAL A 52 -3.13 7.81 -7.79
CA VAL A 52 -2.25 7.12 -8.76
C VAL A 52 -1.47 6.01 -8.06
N GLY A 53 -0.85 6.30 -6.92
CA GLY A 53 -0.04 5.30 -6.22
C GLY A 53 -0.86 4.14 -5.67
N ILE A 54 -2.05 4.38 -5.09
CA ILE A 54 -2.92 3.28 -4.64
C ILE A 54 -3.46 2.46 -5.83
N SER A 55 -3.76 3.09 -6.97
CA SER A 55 -4.20 2.37 -8.17
C SER A 55 -3.08 1.48 -8.74
N MET A 56 -1.84 1.97 -8.77
CA MET A 56 -0.68 1.17 -9.19
C MET A 56 -0.40 0.00 -8.24
N ALA A 57 -0.60 0.19 -6.93
CA ALA A 57 -0.45 -0.89 -5.96
C ALA A 57 -1.56 -1.95 -6.14
N ALA A 58 -2.81 -1.52 -6.32
CA ALA A 58 -3.94 -2.41 -6.55
C ALA A 58 -3.82 -3.19 -7.87
N GLU A 59 -3.33 -2.59 -8.94
CA GLU A 59 -3.07 -3.28 -10.22
C GLU A 59 -1.97 -4.34 -10.10
N ALA A 60 -0.98 -4.11 -9.25
CA ALA A 60 0.17 -4.99 -9.10
C ALA A 60 -0.01 -6.14 -8.11
N THR A 61 -1.13 -6.21 -7.40
CA THR A 61 -1.40 -7.15 -6.31
C THR A 61 -2.79 -7.78 -6.44
N GLU A 62 -3.03 -8.91 -5.78
CA GLU A 62 -4.29 -9.68 -5.96
C GLU A 62 -5.26 -9.55 -4.78
N THR A 63 -4.74 -9.36 -3.57
CA THR A 63 -5.48 -9.45 -2.30
C THR A 63 -5.19 -8.26 -1.36
N LEU A 64 -4.08 -7.55 -1.61
CA LEU A 64 -3.67 -6.39 -0.83
C LEU A 64 -4.73 -5.28 -0.95
N ARG A 65 -5.27 -4.84 0.19
CA ARG A 65 -6.13 -3.65 0.21
C ARG A 65 -5.27 -2.40 0.07
N VAL A 66 -5.81 -1.38 -0.58
CA VAL A 66 -5.13 -0.08 -0.71
C VAL A 66 -6.02 1.02 -0.18
N GLY A 67 -5.40 2.09 0.31
CA GLY A 67 -6.13 3.28 0.75
C GLY A 67 -5.21 4.46 0.98
N THR A 68 -5.81 5.64 1.15
CA THR A 68 -5.12 6.78 1.73
C THR A 68 -5.09 6.64 3.25
N LEU A 69 -4.11 7.28 3.86
CA LEU A 69 -4.16 7.62 5.28
C LEU A 69 -3.78 9.10 5.33
N VAL A 70 -4.75 10.01 5.43
CA VAL A 70 -6.07 9.90 6.09
C VAL A 70 -7.25 9.44 5.24
#